data_AF-A0A8H7SW96-F1
#
_entry.id   AF-A0A8H7SW96-F1
#
_cell.length_a   1.000
_cell.length_b   1.000
_cell.length_c   1.000
_cell.angle_alpha   90.00
_cell.angle_beta   90.00
_cell.angle_gamma   90.00
#
_symmetry.space_group_name_H-M   'P 1'
#
loop_
_entity.id
_entity.type
_entity.pdbx_description
1 polymer ?
#
loop_
_entity_poly.entity_id
_entity_poly.type
_entity_poly.pdbx_seq_one_letter_code
_entity_poly.pdbx_strand_id
1 'polypeptide(L)'
;MTLMRMRMDEIIPPQEKILANQFRNSPYYTQQREPVTLDIFDFDSTLFLSPLLSCNLWHSSFIDIITTENLLGPGWWRDIRSLQVDAHNSQWKGFWNEDIVSQVKQSMLDPTHLTVLLTGRRYHPFNQLIESMLAAKGLQFDVVGLRPDPAQVFEHNQFMFNFEPNVFSTTMEFKTCFLVHMLQNVPTLKNIVMWDDRVSHIGAFRNYLKMMVSQKIIETGNIISVPAAKPKYNPVWELETVQKMISQHNDAIIELKNRGKVLDKNIVVIEANGQIISSANMFGLKKVPAIPILKLDDELSKQLKSMFEPDYIQDLSTTTYSDWELDYAEIPEYFGTSVLLVEPVPHHNEFTILARSKATLADGMVLQVQLGQDKLILPLWYKPSSFNYLSRKTYTWIPVPEINSLRGNSGYHELITVETL
;
A
#
# COMPACT_ATOMS: atom_id res chain seq x y z
N MET A 1 11.31 19.63 8.00
CA MET A 1 10.07 19.90 7.25
C MET A 1 10.36 19.69 5.78
N THR A 2 9.65 18.79 5.09
CA THR A 2 9.74 18.64 3.64
C THR A 2 9.30 19.95 3.01
N LEU A 3 10.16 20.56 2.17
CA LEU A 3 9.86 21.84 1.56
C LEU A 3 8.79 21.64 0.47
N MET A 4 7.57 22.11 0.71
CA MET A 4 6.50 22.10 -0.29
C MET A 4 6.65 23.33 -1.18
N ARG A 5 6.81 23.12 -2.49
CA ARG A 5 7.05 24.20 -3.46
C ARG A 5 5.75 24.89 -3.81
N MET A 6 5.77 26.21 -3.89
CA MET A 6 4.60 27.02 -4.20
C MET A 6 4.75 27.80 -5.50
N ARG A 7 5.99 28.00 -5.97
CA ARG A 7 6.32 28.84 -7.11
C ARG A 7 7.39 28.21 -7.98
N MET A 8 7.38 28.58 -9.26
CA MET A 8 8.25 27.96 -10.27
C MET A 8 9.74 28.23 -10.02
N ASP A 9 10.09 29.39 -9.45
CA ASP A 9 11.46 29.77 -9.07
C ASP A 9 12.04 28.92 -7.93
N GLU A 10 11.20 28.15 -7.23
CA GLU A 10 11.61 27.23 -6.18
C GLU A 10 11.92 25.82 -6.71
N ILE A 11 11.64 25.55 -7.99
CA ILE A 11 11.91 24.29 -8.68
C ILE A 11 13.28 24.39 -9.35
N ILE A 12 14.18 23.45 -9.06
CA ILE A 12 15.53 23.48 -9.63
C ILE A 12 15.51 23.08 -11.13
N PRO A 13 16.45 23.56 -11.96
CA PRO A 13 16.40 23.33 -13.41
C PRO A 13 16.31 21.86 -13.86
N PRO A 14 16.96 20.87 -13.20
CA PRO A 14 16.79 19.46 -13.55
C PRO A 14 15.35 18.96 -13.33
N GLN A 15 14.71 19.40 -12.24
CA GLN A 15 13.31 19.03 -11.93
C GLN A 15 12.37 19.66 -12.95
N GLU A 16 12.52 20.95 -13.24
CA GLU A 16 11.73 21.67 -14.25
C GLU A 16 11.83 21.01 -15.62
N LYS A 17 13.06 20.74 -16.10
CA LYS A 17 13.27 20.12 -17.41
C LYS A 17 12.51 18.80 -17.57
N ILE A 18 12.51 17.98 -16.52
CA ILE A 18 11.84 16.69 -16.53
C ILE A 18 10.31 16.84 -16.49
N LEU A 19 9.78 17.74 -15.66
CA LEU A 19 8.35 18.05 -15.62
C LEU A 19 7.86 18.62 -16.96
N ALA A 20 8.63 19.52 -17.58
CA ALA A 20 8.34 20.06 -18.89
C ALA A 20 8.35 18.99 -19.99
N ASN A 21 9.24 17.99 -19.90
CA ASN A 21 9.23 16.85 -20.81
C ASN A 21 7.96 16.00 -20.65
N GLN A 22 7.57 15.68 -19.42
CA GLN A 22 6.33 14.93 -19.17
C GLN A 22 5.09 15.69 -19.68
N PHE A 23 5.02 16.99 -19.42
CA PHE A 23 3.93 17.84 -19.88
C PHE A 23 3.86 17.92 -21.41
N ARG A 24 4.99 18.16 -22.10
CA ARG A 24 5.04 18.26 -23.57
C ARG A 24 4.68 16.96 -24.29
N ASN A 25 4.94 15.82 -23.66
CA ASN A 25 4.61 14.50 -24.19
C ASN A 25 3.18 14.05 -23.83
N SER A 26 2.44 14.86 -23.07
CA SER A 26 1.08 14.52 -22.66
C SER A 26 0.05 14.73 -23.79
N PRO A 27 -1.05 13.95 -23.81
CA PRO A 27 -2.16 14.18 -24.74
C PRO A 27 -2.67 15.62 -24.73
N TYR A 28 -2.75 16.25 -23.56
CA TYR A 28 -3.25 17.61 -23.40
C TYR A 28 -2.46 18.66 -24.18
N TYR A 29 -1.13 18.55 -24.22
CA TYR A 29 -0.26 19.55 -24.85
C TYR A 29 -0.63 19.81 -26.33
N THR A 30 -1.24 18.81 -26.99
CA THR A 30 -1.68 18.90 -28.38
C THR A 30 -3.10 19.45 -28.58
N GLN A 31 -3.94 19.49 -27.55
CA GLN A 31 -5.38 19.72 -27.67
C GLN A 31 -5.82 21.18 -27.47
N GLN A 32 -4.96 22.04 -26.89
CA GLN A 32 -5.21 23.47 -26.64
C GLN A 32 -6.59 23.77 -25.99
N ARG A 33 -7.01 22.93 -25.04
CA ARG A 33 -8.21 23.21 -24.22
C ARG A 33 -7.88 24.26 -23.15
N GLU A 34 -8.89 24.88 -22.58
CA GLU A 34 -8.76 25.90 -21.52
C GLU A 34 -9.53 25.44 -20.26
N PRO A 35 -9.03 24.40 -19.56
CA PRO A 35 -9.67 23.88 -18.37
C PRO A 35 -9.55 24.87 -17.20
N VAL A 36 -10.54 24.84 -16.32
CA VAL A 36 -10.59 25.70 -15.11
C VAL A 36 -10.32 24.88 -13.85
N THR A 37 -10.56 23.57 -13.88
CA THR A 37 -10.35 22.66 -12.75
C THR A 37 -9.29 21.62 -13.08
N LEU A 38 -8.38 21.38 -12.14
CA LEU A 38 -7.37 20.32 -12.18
C LEU A 38 -7.81 19.18 -11.26
N ASP A 39 -8.22 18.06 -11.85
CA ASP A 39 -8.59 16.86 -11.12
C ASP A 39 -7.41 15.88 -11.09
N ILE A 40 -7.01 15.46 -9.89
CA ILE A 40 -5.82 14.64 -9.70
C ILE A 40 -6.15 13.37 -8.92
N PHE A 41 -5.95 12.24 -9.58
CA PHE A 41 -6.18 10.93 -9.00
C PHE A 41 -4.83 10.30 -8.65
N ASP A 42 -4.64 9.88 -7.39
CA ASP A 42 -3.54 8.97 -7.05
C ASP A 42 -3.82 7.56 -7.60
N PHE A 43 -2.76 6.78 -7.78
CA PHE A 43 -2.87 5.44 -8.37
C PHE A 43 -3.03 4.34 -7.31
N ASP A 44 -1.96 4.08 -6.54
CA ASP A 44 -1.89 2.93 -5.64
C ASP A 44 -2.88 3.06 -4.48
N SER A 45 -3.75 2.05 -4.28
CA SER A 45 -4.80 2.02 -3.25
C SER A 45 -5.88 3.12 -3.36
N THR A 46 -5.81 3.96 -4.40
CA THR A 46 -6.80 5.00 -4.73
C THR A 46 -7.60 4.61 -5.97
N LEU A 47 -7.01 4.72 -7.17
CA LEU A 47 -7.64 4.30 -8.43
C LEU A 47 -7.50 2.79 -8.66
N PHE A 48 -6.35 2.24 -8.29
CA PHE A 48 -6.00 0.84 -8.49
C PHE A 48 -5.75 0.17 -7.13
N LEU A 49 -6.28 -1.03 -6.94
CA LEU A 49 -6.09 -1.86 -5.74
C LEU A 49 -4.69 -2.50 -5.82
N SER A 50 -3.65 -1.69 -5.71
CA SER A 50 -2.27 -2.16 -5.76
C SER A 50 -2.03 -3.19 -4.65
N PRO A 51 -1.43 -4.34 -4.97
CA PRO A 51 -1.06 -5.34 -3.97
C PRO A 51 -0.13 -4.75 -2.91
N LEU A 52 -0.44 -5.04 -1.65
CA LEU A 52 0.35 -4.65 -0.50
C LEU A 52 0.84 -5.91 0.22
N LEU A 53 1.98 -5.77 0.88
CA LEU A 53 2.51 -6.83 1.72
C LEU A 53 1.62 -7.03 2.95
N SER A 54 1.24 -8.27 3.21
CA SER A 54 0.37 -8.67 4.30
C SER A 54 1.13 -8.72 5.62
N CYS A 55 0.66 -7.96 6.58
CA CYS A 55 1.13 -7.97 7.97
C CYS A 55 0.89 -9.32 8.67
N ASN A 56 0.04 -10.19 8.11
CA ASN A 56 -0.21 -11.53 8.62
C ASN A 56 0.85 -12.55 8.16
N LEU A 57 1.60 -12.23 7.10
CA LEU A 57 2.62 -13.09 6.50
C LEU A 57 4.04 -12.60 6.82
N TRP A 58 4.26 -11.29 6.70
CA TRP A 58 5.59 -10.68 6.82
C TRP A 58 5.78 -9.95 8.14
N HIS A 59 6.97 -10.11 8.71
CA HIS A 59 7.41 -9.32 9.85
C HIS A 59 7.55 -7.84 9.44
N SER A 60 7.26 -6.91 10.36
CA SER A 60 7.30 -5.47 10.05
C SER A 60 8.67 -5.00 9.59
N SER A 61 9.76 -5.54 10.17
CA SER A 61 11.12 -5.20 9.72
C SER A 61 11.37 -5.62 8.26
N PHE A 62 10.81 -6.74 7.82
CA PHE A 62 10.92 -7.16 6.43
C PHE A 62 10.15 -6.25 5.49
N ILE A 63 8.95 -5.82 5.88
CA ILE A 63 8.16 -4.84 5.11
C ILE A 63 8.99 -3.55 4.92
N ASP A 64 9.64 -3.06 5.97
CA ASP A 64 10.52 -1.89 5.86
C ASP A 64 11.70 -2.14 4.92
N ILE A 65 12.34 -3.32 5.00
CA ILE A 65 13.47 -3.69 4.14
C ILE A 65 13.08 -3.74 2.67
N ILE A 66 12.02 -4.49 2.33
CA ILE A 66 11.64 -4.70 0.93
C ILE A 66 10.99 -3.46 0.32
N THR A 67 10.38 -2.58 1.11
CA THR A 67 9.83 -1.32 0.60
C THR A 67 10.88 -0.21 0.46
N THR A 68 12.05 -0.36 1.09
CA THR A 68 13.19 0.54 0.93
C THR A 68 13.77 0.40 -0.47
N GLU A 69 13.75 1.50 -1.25
CA GLU A 69 14.32 1.52 -2.60
C GLU A 69 15.80 1.12 -2.57
N ASN A 70 16.20 0.23 -3.49
CA ASN A 70 17.59 -0.21 -3.70
C ASN A 70 18.26 -0.97 -2.55
N LEU A 71 17.53 -1.33 -1.49
CA LEU A 71 18.08 -2.19 -0.43
C LEU A 71 17.99 -3.67 -0.81
N LEU A 72 16.80 -4.14 -1.18
CA LEU A 72 16.54 -5.48 -1.67
C LEU A 72 15.97 -5.39 -3.08
N GLY A 73 16.86 -5.55 -4.07
CA GLY A 73 16.56 -5.27 -5.48
C GLY A 73 16.13 -3.80 -5.65
N PRO A 74 15.17 -3.48 -6.52
CA PRO A 74 14.67 -2.11 -6.67
C PRO A 74 13.77 -1.65 -5.49
N GLY A 75 13.26 -2.59 -4.70
CA GLY A 75 12.23 -2.38 -3.68
C GLY A 75 10.80 -2.55 -4.22
N TRP A 76 9.85 -2.92 -3.36
CA TRP A 76 8.47 -3.31 -3.71
C TRP A 76 7.77 -2.30 -4.64
N TRP A 77 7.86 -1.01 -4.32
CA TRP A 77 7.19 0.05 -5.06
C TRP A 77 7.85 0.38 -6.41
N ARG A 78 9.10 -0.03 -6.61
CA ARG A 78 9.83 0.09 -7.88
C ARG A 78 9.81 -1.18 -8.72
N ASP A 79 9.53 -2.32 -8.11
CA ASP A 79 9.53 -3.59 -8.81
C ASP A 79 8.29 -3.76 -9.68
N ILE A 80 8.48 -3.95 -10.99
CA ILE A 80 7.36 -4.10 -11.94
C ILE A 80 6.42 -5.24 -11.55
N ARG A 81 6.95 -6.30 -10.91
CA ARG A 81 6.17 -7.47 -10.50
C ARG A 81 5.07 -7.13 -9.52
N SER A 82 5.23 -6.06 -8.73
CA SER A 82 4.20 -5.59 -7.80
C SER A 82 2.89 -5.17 -8.46
N LEU A 83 2.88 -4.88 -9.78
CA LEU A 83 1.69 -4.59 -10.58
C LEU A 83 1.40 -5.65 -11.66
N GLN A 84 2.22 -6.69 -11.78
CA GLN A 84 1.98 -7.83 -12.67
C GLN A 84 1.06 -8.88 -12.01
N VAL A 85 0.08 -8.40 -11.25
CA VAL A 85 -1.03 -9.22 -10.75
C VAL A 85 -1.96 -9.52 -11.90
N ASP A 86 -1.99 -10.78 -12.32
CA ASP A 86 -2.92 -11.34 -13.31
C ASP A 86 -2.97 -10.60 -14.67
N ALA A 87 -1.86 -9.94 -15.04
CA ALA A 87 -1.73 -9.13 -16.25
C ALA A 87 -1.98 -9.91 -17.56
N HIS A 88 -1.95 -11.25 -17.51
CA HIS A 88 -2.05 -12.11 -18.69
C HIS A 88 -3.45 -12.68 -18.97
N ASN A 89 -4.37 -12.75 -17.99
CA ASN A 89 -5.64 -13.46 -18.17
C ASN A 89 -6.91 -12.61 -17.96
N SER A 90 -6.85 -11.47 -17.24
CA SER A 90 -8.06 -10.73 -16.85
C SER A 90 -8.05 -9.22 -17.10
N GLN A 91 -7.00 -8.66 -17.74
CA GLN A 91 -6.86 -7.21 -17.91
C GLN A 91 -7.02 -6.42 -16.60
N TRP A 92 -6.47 -6.98 -15.51
CA TRP A 92 -6.58 -6.41 -14.16
C TRP A 92 -8.03 -6.23 -13.67
N LYS A 93 -8.96 -7.05 -14.17
CA LYS A 93 -10.34 -7.10 -13.64
C LYS A 93 -10.30 -7.39 -12.14
N GLY A 94 -11.03 -6.61 -11.37
CA GLY A 94 -11.04 -6.70 -9.91
C GLY A 94 -9.88 -6.01 -9.20
N PHE A 95 -9.04 -5.28 -9.92
CA PHE A 95 -8.02 -4.43 -9.30
C PHE A 95 -8.31 -2.93 -9.46
N TRP A 96 -9.52 -2.56 -9.89
CA TRP A 96 -9.93 -1.17 -10.03
C TRP A 96 -10.93 -0.78 -8.93
N ASN A 97 -10.75 0.40 -8.37
CA ASN A 97 -11.75 1.02 -7.51
C ASN A 97 -12.82 1.64 -8.42
N GLU A 98 -13.96 0.96 -8.58
CA GLU A 98 -14.96 1.36 -9.59
C GLU A 98 -15.64 2.69 -9.26
N ASP A 99 -15.67 3.09 -7.98
CA ASP A 99 -16.16 4.42 -7.59
C ASP A 99 -15.22 5.51 -8.10
N ILE A 100 -13.90 5.33 -7.92
CA ILE A 100 -12.91 6.28 -8.42
C ILE A 100 -12.79 6.25 -9.94
N VAL A 101 -12.91 5.09 -10.58
CA VAL A 101 -13.03 4.97 -12.05
C VAL A 101 -14.21 5.80 -12.57
N SER A 102 -15.33 5.79 -11.86
CA SER A 102 -16.51 6.58 -12.23
C SER A 102 -16.23 8.08 -12.11
N GLN A 103 -15.51 8.52 -11.06
CA GLN A 103 -15.07 9.92 -10.93
C GLN A 103 -14.11 10.34 -12.05
N VAL A 104 -13.13 9.48 -12.39
CA VAL A 104 -12.20 9.73 -13.51
C VAL A 104 -12.99 9.91 -14.81
N LYS A 105 -13.94 9.02 -15.12
CA LYS A 105 -14.76 9.12 -16.33
C LYS A 105 -15.63 10.37 -16.37
N GLN A 106 -16.15 10.82 -15.23
CA GLN A 106 -16.88 12.09 -15.15
C GLN A 106 -15.96 13.27 -15.46
N SER A 107 -14.76 13.30 -14.88
CA SER A 107 -13.74 14.31 -15.15
C SER A 107 -13.34 14.34 -16.64
N MET A 108 -13.14 13.17 -17.26
CA MET A 108 -12.80 13.03 -18.68
C MET A 108 -13.87 13.58 -19.63
N LEU A 109 -15.14 13.57 -19.22
CA LEU A 109 -16.27 14.06 -20.04
C LEU A 109 -16.46 15.57 -19.93
N ASP A 110 -15.94 16.21 -18.87
CA ASP A 110 -16.10 17.65 -18.66
C ASP A 110 -14.93 18.41 -19.33
N PRO A 111 -15.20 19.20 -20.38
CA PRO A 111 -14.14 19.94 -21.08
C PRO A 111 -13.50 21.03 -20.22
N THR A 112 -14.15 21.44 -19.12
CA THR A 112 -13.61 22.42 -18.17
C THR A 112 -12.67 21.79 -17.13
N HIS A 113 -12.49 20.48 -17.17
CA HIS A 113 -11.61 19.73 -16.30
C HIS A 113 -10.37 19.24 -17.05
N LEU A 114 -9.23 19.26 -16.34
CA LEU A 114 -7.98 18.63 -16.73
C LEU A 114 -7.79 17.39 -15.87
N THR A 115 -7.94 16.20 -16.48
CA THR A 115 -7.93 14.92 -15.77
C THR A 115 -6.50 14.37 -15.68
N VAL A 116 -5.93 14.33 -14.48
CA VAL A 116 -4.53 13.93 -14.26
C VAL A 116 -4.41 12.70 -13.37
N LEU A 117 -3.58 11.74 -13.78
CA LEU A 117 -3.08 10.68 -12.90
C LEU A 117 -1.75 11.13 -12.31
N LEU A 118 -1.58 11.11 -10.99
CA LEU A 118 -0.34 11.53 -10.34
C LEU A 118 0.08 10.55 -9.25
N THR A 119 1.12 9.77 -9.52
CA THR A 119 1.55 8.66 -8.66
C THR A 119 3.02 8.75 -8.24
N GLY A 120 3.34 8.14 -7.09
CA GLY A 120 4.70 7.92 -6.64
C GLY A 120 5.45 6.82 -7.39
N ARG A 121 4.75 6.01 -8.21
CA ARG A 121 5.39 5.01 -9.09
C ARG A 121 6.37 5.67 -10.03
N ARG A 122 7.50 5.00 -10.24
CA ARG A 122 8.58 5.52 -11.09
C ARG A 122 8.21 5.46 -12.55
N TYR A 123 8.79 6.35 -13.36
CA TYR A 123 8.60 6.31 -14.81
C TYR A 123 9.11 4.98 -15.38
N HIS A 124 10.34 4.59 -15.07
CA HIS A 124 10.85 3.25 -15.34
C HIS A 124 10.72 2.39 -14.07
N PRO A 125 10.19 1.15 -14.17
CA PRO A 125 9.76 0.44 -15.37
C PRO A 125 8.25 0.59 -15.71
N PHE A 126 7.51 1.48 -15.04
CA PHE A 126 6.05 1.43 -15.05
C PHE A 126 5.36 2.19 -16.19
N ASN A 127 6.05 3.04 -16.96
CA ASN A 127 5.41 3.89 -17.96
C ASN A 127 4.56 3.08 -18.95
N GLN A 128 5.14 2.06 -19.57
CA GLN A 128 4.42 1.20 -20.52
C GLN A 128 3.33 0.35 -19.85
N LEU A 129 3.60 -0.12 -18.62
CA LEU A 129 2.65 -0.95 -17.88
C LEU A 129 1.41 -0.15 -17.48
N ILE A 130 1.59 1.01 -16.85
CA ILE A 130 0.50 1.88 -16.43
C ILE A 130 -0.29 2.37 -17.66
N GLU A 131 0.38 2.78 -18.74
CA GLU A 131 -0.31 3.12 -19.99
C GLU A 131 -1.20 1.97 -20.49
N SER A 132 -0.68 0.73 -20.48
CA SER A 132 -1.44 -0.46 -20.89
C SER A 132 -2.63 -0.76 -19.96
N MET A 133 -2.44 -0.60 -18.64
CA MET A 133 -3.49 -0.79 -17.64
C MET A 133 -4.62 0.22 -17.83
N LEU A 134 -4.29 1.50 -17.99
CA LEU A 134 -5.25 2.57 -18.23
C LEU A 134 -6.01 2.35 -19.54
N ALA A 135 -5.31 2.00 -20.61
CA ALA A 135 -5.92 1.72 -21.90
C ALA A 135 -6.88 0.52 -21.84
N ALA A 136 -6.50 -0.56 -21.15
CA ALA A 136 -7.37 -1.73 -20.96
C ALA A 136 -8.66 -1.40 -20.19
N LYS A 137 -8.60 -0.42 -19.28
CA LYS A 137 -9.78 0.08 -18.53
C LYS A 137 -10.56 1.18 -19.28
N GLY A 138 -10.05 1.65 -20.42
CA GLY A 138 -10.64 2.76 -21.18
C GLY A 138 -10.51 4.12 -20.47
N LEU A 139 -9.46 4.31 -19.69
CA LEU A 139 -9.16 5.56 -19.00
C LEU A 139 -8.13 6.36 -19.80
N GLN A 140 -8.51 7.55 -20.25
CA GLN A 140 -7.67 8.44 -21.04
C GLN A 140 -7.41 9.71 -20.24
N PHE A 141 -6.29 9.72 -19.53
CA PHE A 141 -5.84 10.88 -18.77
C PHE A 141 -5.21 11.92 -19.71
N ASP A 142 -5.45 13.18 -19.41
CA ASP A 142 -4.84 14.32 -20.13
C ASP A 142 -3.34 14.40 -19.89
N VAL A 143 -2.92 14.08 -18.66
CA VAL A 143 -1.52 14.00 -18.24
C VAL A 143 -1.36 12.82 -17.28
N VAL A 144 -0.30 12.05 -17.47
CA VAL A 144 0.11 10.98 -16.54
C VAL A 144 1.45 11.36 -15.90
N GLY A 145 1.39 11.75 -14.63
CA GLY A 145 2.54 12.13 -13.80
C GLY A 145 3.11 10.91 -13.06
N LEU A 146 4.13 10.28 -13.65
CA LEU A 146 4.96 9.27 -12.98
C LEU A 146 6.16 9.94 -12.33
N ARG A 147 6.56 9.47 -11.14
CA ARG A 147 7.75 9.99 -10.47
C ARG A 147 8.99 9.73 -11.33
N PRO A 148 9.73 10.76 -11.75
CA PRO A 148 10.86 10.55 -12.64
C PRO A 148 12.00 9.74 -12.03
N ASP A 149 12.72 9.05 -12.90
CA ASP A 149 14.01 8.46 -12.60
C ASP A 149 15.15 9.47 -12.76
N PRO A 150 16.35 9.19 -12.20
CA PRO A 150 17.55 9.97 -12.48
C PRO A 150 17.82 10.04 -13.99
N ALA A 151 18.48 11.12 -14.43
CA ALA A 151 18.67 11.42 -15.87
C ALA A 151 19.51 10.37 -16.63
N GLN A 152 20.22 9.48 -15.94
CA GLN A 152 20.94 8.36 -16.53
C GLN A 152 20.30 7.05 -16.05
N VAL A 153 19.35 6.53 -16.83
CA VAL A 153 18.86 5.16 -16.67
C VAL A 153 19.71 4.28 -17.56
N PHE A 154 20.55 3.42 -16.99
CA PHE A 154 21.27 2.41 -17.76
C PHE A 154 20.25 1.39 -18.28
N GLU A 155 19.94 1.43 -19.57
CA GLU A 155 18.94 0.57 -20.25
C GLU A 155 19.22 -0.95 -20.21
N HIS A 156 20.22 -1.39 -19.45
CA HIS A 156 20.79 -2.72 -19.60
C HIS A 156 20.38 -3.79 -18.61
N ASN A 157 19.43 -3.58 -17.69
CA ASN A 157 18.77 -4.70 -16.97
C ASN A 157 17.46 -4.23 -16.34
N GLN A 158 16.35 -4.94 -16.58
CA GLN A 158 14.99 -4.62 -16.06
C GLN A 158 14.86 -4.65 -14.52
N PHE A 159 15.95 -4.93 -13.80
CA PHE A 159 16.00 -5.14 -12.35
C PHE A 159 17.03 -4.20 -11.70
N MET A 160 17.03 -2.93 -12.12
CA MET A 160 18.04 -1.94 -11.74
C MET A 160 18.05 -1.61 -10.25
N PHE A 161 19.26 -1.58 -9.69
CA PHE A 161 19.60 -0.70 -8.57
C PHE A 161 19.81 0.71 -9.14
N ASN A 162 19.14 1.72 -8.57
CA ASN A 162 19.50 3.09 -8.85
C ASN A 162 20.77 3.43 -8.06
N PHE A 163 21.90 3.51 -8.77
CA PHE A 163 23.14 4.06 -8.23
C PHE A 163 23.13 5.60 -8.19
N GLU A 164 22.23 6.22 -8.95
CA GLU A 164 22.11 7.68 -9.05
C GLU A 164 21.08 8.25 -8.06
N PRO A 165 21.33 9.45 -7.50
CA PRO A 165 20.43 10.10 -6.57
C PRO A 165 19.10 10.45 -7.23
N ASN A 166 18.03 10.37 -6.43
CA ASN A 166 16.70 10.73 -6.87
C ASN A 166 16.63 12.22 -7.28
N VAL A 167 15.99 12.52 -8.41
CA VAL A 167 15.72 13.90 -8.87
C VAL A 167 14.85 14.67 -7.87
N PHE A 168 13.88 13.97 -7.29
CA PHE A 168 13.02 14.46 -6.20
C PHE A 168 13.27 13.61 -4.96
N SER A 169 13.55 14.25 -3.83
CA SER A 169 13.85 13.57 -2.57
C SER A 169 12.70 12.71 -2.08
N THR A 170 11.45 13.18 -2.25
CA THR A 170 10.24 12.52 -1.77
C THR A 170 9.13 12.54 -2.82
N THR A 171 8.17 11.62 -2.70
CA THR A 171 6.94 11.65 -3.51
C THR A 171 6.15 12.94 -3.30
N MET A 172 6.10 13.44 -2.07
CA MET A 172 5.44 14.71 -1.75
C MET A 172 6.09 15.89 -2.48
N GLU A 173 7.42 15.98 -2.48
CA GLU A 173 8.14 17.01 -3.24
C GLU A 173 7.79 16.95 -4.73
N PHE A 174 7.90 15.75 -5.34
CA PHE A 174 7.51 15.54 -6.74
C PHE A 174 6.08 16.02 -7.03
N LYS A 175 5.09 15.57 -6.25
CA LYS A 175 3.68 15.93 -6.46
C LYS A 175 3.46 17.45 -6.34
N THR A 176 4.10 18.12 -5.37
CA THR A 176 3.97 19.59 -5.24
C THR A 176 4.66 20.35 -6.37
N CYS A 177 5.85 19.93 -6.82
CA CYS A 177 6.49 20.54 -7.99
C CYS A 177 5.67 20.34 -9.26
N PHE A 178 5.06 19.16 -9.43
CA PHE A 178 4.17 18.87 -10.55
C PHE A 178 2.97 19.84 -10.56
N LEU A 179 2.32 20.06 -9.41
CA LEU A 179 1.21 21.00 -9.28
C LEU A 179 1.57 22.43 -9.71
N VAL A 180 2.68 22.95 -9.19
CA VAL A 180 3.19 24.28 -9.55
C VAL A 180 3.47 24.37 -11.06
N HIS A 181 4.10 23.34 -11.62
CA HIS A 181 4.38 23.27 -13.05
C HIS A 181 3.10 23.28 -13.90
N MET A 182 2.05 22.55 -13.49
CA MET A 182 0.77 22.54 -14.20
C MET A 182 0.09 23.90 -14.19
N LEU A 183 -0.01 24.57 -13.03
CA LEU A 183 -0.61 25.89 -12.90
C LEU A 183 0.12 26.95 -13.73
N GLN A 184 1.46 26.85 -13.81
CA GLN A 184 2.26 27.78 -14.60
C GLN A 184 2.06 27.59 -16.12
N ASN A 185 1.89 26.35 -16.57
CA ASN A 185 1.74 26.03 -17.99
C ASN A 185 0.29 26.02 -18.49
N VAL A 186 -0.68 26.01 -17.56
CA VAL A 186 -2.12 26.11 -17.86
C VAL A 186 -2.74 27.20 -16.99
N PRO A 187 -2.56 28.49 -17.36
CA PRO A 187 -2.94 29.63 -16.51
C PRO A 187 -4.45 29.78 -16.27
N THR A 188 -5.28 29.04 -17.02
CA THR A 188 -6.74 28.99 -16.85
C THR A 188 -7.18 28.16 -15.65
N LEU A 189 -6.32 27.29 -15.13
CA LEU A 189 -6.59 26.50 -13.94
C LEU A 189 -6.74 27.39 -12.70
N LYS A 190 -7.88 27.27 -12.04
CA LYS A 190 -8.26 28.03 -10.84
C LYS A 190 -8.66 27.14 -9.69
N ASN A 191 -9.03 25.88 -9.95
CA ASN A 191 -9.51 24.95 -8.93
C ASN A 191 -8.67 23.67 -8.96
N ILE A 192 -8.46 23.07 -7.78
CA ILE A 192 -7.80 21.77 -7.67
C ILE A 192 -8.69 20.83 -6.87
N VAL A 193 -8.93 19.63 -7.39
CA VAL A 193 -9.52 18.51 -6.64
C VAL A 193 -8.59 17.32 -6.71
N MET A 194 -8.30 16.72 -5.56
CA MET A 194 -7.38 15.58 -5.45
C MET A 194 -8.05 14.40 -4.76
N TRP A 195 -7.70 13.19 -5.18
CA TRP A 195 -8.07 11.93 -4.52
C TRP A 195 -6.80 11.18 -4.14
N ASP A 196 -6.65 10.82 -2.86
CA ASP A 196 -5.49 10.07 -2.33
C ASP A 196 -5.98 9.25 -1.11
N ASP A 197 -5.41 8.06 -0.89
CA ASP A 197 -5.77 7.17 0.21
C ASP A 197 -4.89 7.36 1.46
N ARG A 198 -3.70 7.94 1.30
CA ARG A 198 -2.69 7.96 2.36
C ARG A 198 -2.98 9.07 3.34
N VAL A 199 -3.30 8.72 4.59
CA VAL A 199 -3.59 9.67 5.67
C VAL A 199 -2.51 10.75 5.82
N SER A 200 -1.23 10.38 5.68
CA SER A 200 -0.10 11.32 5.73
C SER A 200 -0.10 12.31 4.57
N HIS A 201 -0.49 11.88 3.36
CA HIS A 201 -0.65 12.76 2.20
C HIS A 201 -1.87 13.66 2.33
N ILE A 202 -3.01 13.10 2.76
CA ILE A 202 -4.27 13.85 2.89
C ILE A 202 -4.09 15.06 3.81
N GLY A 203 -3.47 14.89 4.97
CA GLY A 203 -3.18 15.98 5.90
C GLY A 203 -2.24 17.04 5.30
N ALA A 204 -1.18 16.58 4.62
CA ALA A 204 -0.20 17.43 3.97
C ALA A 204 -0.80 18.27 2.83
N PHE A 205 -1.51 17.63 1.90
CA PHE A 205 -2.16 18.31 0.77
C PHE A 205 -3.28 19.25 1.21
N ARG A 206 -4.04 18.89 2.25
CA ARG A 206 -5.06 19.80 2.80
C ARG A 206 -4.45 21.13 3.23
N ASN A 207 -3.31 21.10 3.91
CA ASN A 207 -2.62 22.31 4.34
C ASN A 207 -1.99 23.06 3.17
N TYR A 208 -1.38 22.32 2.24
CA TYR A 208 -0.79 22.86 1.02
C TYR A 208 -1.80 23.62 0.14
N LEU A 209 -2.95 23.01 -0.16
CA LEU A 209 -4.01 23.62 -0.96
C LEU A 209 -4.62 24.85 -0.27
N LYS A 210 -4.83 24.80 1.05
CA LYS A 210 -5.24 25.99 1.84
C LYS A 210 -4.25 27.13 1.71
N MET A 211 -2.95 26.82 1.74
CA MET A 211 -1.91 27.82 1.54
C MET A 211 -1.97 28.40 0.13
N MET A 212 -2.15 27.59 -0.92
CA MET A 212 -2.30 28.08 -2.30
C MET A 212 -3.50 29.04 -2.45
N VAL A 213 -4.64 28.72 -1.83
CA VAL A 213 -5.82 29.60 -1.80
C VAL A 213 -5.51 30.92 -1.08
N SER A 214 -4.87 30.86 0.09
CA SER A 214 -4.52 32.05 0.87
C SER A 214 -3.57 33.01 0.11
N GLN A 215 -2.70 32.46 -0.72
CA GLN A 215 -1.78 33.21 -1.57
C GLN A 215 -2.38 33.59 -2.93
N LYS A 216 -3.67 33.28 -3.16
CA LYS A 216 -4.41 33.56 -4.41
C LYS A 216 -3.77 32.93 -5.65
N ILE A 217 -3.09 31.80 -5.48
CA ILE A 217 -2.53 31.00 -6.57
C ILE A 217 -3.66 30.20 -7.25
N ILE A 218 -4.62 29.72 -6.45
CA ILE A 218 -5.85 29.08 -6.90
C ILE A 218 -7.05 29.71 -6.15
N GLU A 219 -8.24 29.59 -6.72
CA GLU A 219 -9.49 30.03 -6.09
C GLU A 219 -10.00 28.99 -5.08
N THR A 220 -9.95 27.70 -5.42
CA THR A 220 -10.39 26.61 -4.53
C THR A 220 -9.44 25.41 -4.59
N GLY A 221 -9.35 24.66 -3.49
CA GLY A 221 -8.53 23.45 -3.41
C GLY A 221 -9.15 22.44 -2.44
N ASN A 222 -9.41 21.22 -2.93
CA ASN A 222 -10.02 20.14 -2.16
C ASN A 222 -9.20 18.85 -2.25
N ILE A 223 -9.14 18.10 -1.15
CA ILE A 223 -8.55 16.77 -1.08
C ILE A 223 -9.60 15.81 -0.52
N ILE A 224 -9.97 14.83 -1.34
CA ILE A 224 -10.95 13.79 -1.05
C ILE A 224 -10.16 12.58 -0.55
N SER A 225 -10.45 12.19 0.70
CA SER A 225 -9.88 10.99 1.30
C SER A 225 -10.56 9.77 0.70
N VAL A 226 -9.79 8.90 0.07
CA VAL A 226 -10.30 7.61 -0.43
C VAL A 226 -9.97 6.53 0.61
N PRO A 227 -10.94 5.77 1.12
CA PRO A 227 -10.63 4.61 1.96
C PRO A 227 -9.75 3.64 1.18
N ALA A 228 -8.56 3.32 1.72
CA ALA A 228 -7.61 2.45 1.05
C ALA A 228 -8.23 1.05 0.85
N ALA A 229 -8.49 0.70 -0.42
CA ALA A 229 -8.95 -0.62 -0.81
C ALA A 229 -7.75 -1.47 -1.25
N LYS A 230 -7.71 -2.71 -0.78
CA LYS A 230 -6.68 -3.70 -1.13
C LYS A 230 -7.31 -4.78 -2.00
N PRO A 231 -6.56 -5.44 -2.89
CA PRO A 231 -7.09 -6.57 -3.62
C PRO A 231 -7.31 -7.76 -2.68
N LYS A 232 -8.12 -8.73 -3.10
CA LYS A 232 -8.28 -10.00 -2.38
C LYS A 232 -6.93 -10.60 -1.99
N TYR A 233 -6.86 -11.11 -0.76
CA TYR A 233 -5.65 -11.70 -0.21
C TYR A 233 -5.16 -12.85 -1.08
N ASN A 234 -3.87 -12.84 -1.42
CA ASN A 234 -3.24 -13.88 -2.20
C ASN A 234 -1.82 -14.16 -1.66
N PRO A 235 -1.72 -14.90 -0.55
CA PRO A 235 -0.43 -15.15 0.10
C PRO A 235 0.53 -15.98 -0.76
N VAL A 236 0.00 -16.81 -1.67
CA VAL A 236 0.81 -17.63 -2.58
C VAL A 236 1.52 -16.74 -3.59
N TRP A 237 0.78 -15.89 -4.31
CA TRP A 237 1.37 -14.94 -5.26
C TRP A 237 2.35 -13.99 -4.58
N GLU A 238 2.00 -13.52 -3.38
CA GLU A 238 2.82 -12.60 -2.59
C GLU A 238 4.16 -13.25 -2.22
N LEU A 239 4.13 -14.48 -1.68
CA LEU A 239 5.32 -15.24 -1.33
C LEU A 239 6.19 -15.54 -2.56
N GLU A 240 5.59 -16.00 -3.66
CA GLU A 240 6.32 -16.29 -4.91
C GLU A 240 6.98 -15.03 -5.49
N THR A 241 6.30 -13.88 -5.43
CA THR A 241 6.82 -12.61 -5.92
C THR A 241 8.03 -12.18 -5.10
N VAL A 242 7.92 -12.23 -3.77
CA VAL A 242 9.03 -11.91 -2.87
C VAL A 242 10.20 -12.87 -3.04
N GLN A 243 9.96 -14.17 -3.16
CA GLN A 243 11.01 -15.16 -3.42
C GLN A 243 11.76 -14.86 -4.72
N LYS A 244 11.06 -14.50 -5.80
CA LYS A 244 11.67 -14.10 -7.07
C LYS A 244 12.48 -12.81 -6.91
N MET A 245 12.02 -11.84 -6.13
CA MET A 245 12.78 -10.61 -5.84
C MET A 245 14.09 -10.92 -5.12
N ILE A 246 14.04 -11.76 -4.10
CA ILE A 246 15.23 -12.18 -3.33
C ILE A 246 16.20 -12.98 -4.20
N SER A 247 15.71 -13.95 -4.96
CA SER A 247 16.56 -14.77 -5.85
C SER A 247 17.32 -13.90 -6.84
N GLN A 248 16.62 -13.00 -7.54
CA GLN A 248 17.27 -12.13 -8.52
C GLN A 248 18.23 -11.12 -7.89
N HIS A 249 17.90 -10.60 -6.70
CA HIS A 249 18.83 -9.77 -5.95
C HIS A 249 20.12 -10.55 -5.66
N ASN A 250 20.00 -11.76 -5.12
CA ASN A 250 21.14 -12.62 -4.83
C ASN A 250 21.97 -12.94 -6.08
N ASP A 251 21.31 -13.26 -7.20
CA ASP A 251 21.98 -13.52 -8.49
C ASP A 251 22.78 -12.30 -8.96
N ALA A 252 22.22 -11.09 -8.86
CA ALA A 252 22.91 -9.85 -9.20
C ALA A 252 24.13 -9.60 -8.30
N ILE A 253 24.05 -9.91 -7.01
CA ILE A 253 25.18 -9.81 -6.08
C ILE A 253 26.29 -10.81 -6.43
N ILE A 254 25.94 -12.05 -6.78
CA ILE A 254 26.91 -13.05 -7.24
C ILE A 254 27.60 -12.57 -8.52
N GLU A 255 26.84 -12.06 -9.49
CA GLU A 255 27.38 -11.55 -10.75
C GLU A 255 28.36 -10.38 -10.53
N LEU A 256 28.01 -9.43 -9.67
CA LEU A 256 28.86 -8.28 -9.34
C LEU A 256 30.17 -8.73 -8.65
N LYS A 257 30.10 -9.70 -7.73
CA LYS A 257 31.27 -10.32 -7.09
C LYS A 257 32.17 -11.01 -8.13
N ASN A 258 31.60 -11.79 -9.04
CA ASN A 258 32.33 -12.48 -10.10
C ASN A 258 33.04 -11.52 -11.07
N ARG A 259 32.48 -10.33 -11.28
CA ARG A 259 33.08 -9.25 -12.09
C ARG A 259 34.14 -8.42 -11.33
N GLY A 260 34.46 -8.77 -10.08
CA GLY A 260 35.45 -8.07 -9.26
C GLY A 260 35.04 -6.65 -8.86
N LYS A 261 33.74 -6.29 -8.97
CA LYS A 261 33.25 -4.98 -8.57
C LYS A 261 33.07 -4.93 -7.05
N VAL A 262 33.54 -3.84 -6.44
CA VAL A 262 33.23 -3.56 -5.03
C VAL A 262 31.76 -3.19 -4.93
N LEU A 263 31.00 -3.94 -4.14
CA LEU A 263 29.61 -3.62 -3.85
C LEU A 263 29.58 -2.44 -2.89
N ASP A 264 28.98 -1.35 -3.35
CA ASP A 264 28.83 -0.17 -2.52
C ASP A 264 27.80 -0.45 -1.41
N LYS A 265 28.18 -0.18 -0.16
CA LYS A 265 27.32 -0.34 1.02
C LYS A 265 26.52 0.93 1.32
N ASN A 266 26.26 1.76 0.33
CA ASN A 266 25.63 3.07 0.52
C ASN A 266 24.24 3.03 1.16
N ILE A 267 23.53 1.89 1.07
CA ILE A 267 22.23 1.72 1.71
C ILE A 267 22.35 0.64 2.77
N VAL A 268 22.18 1.08 4.01
CA VAL A 268 22.23 0.25 5.21
C VAL A 268 21.01 0.53 6.06
N VAL A 269 20.33 -0.54 6.46
CA VAL A 269 19.29 -0.51 7.50
C VAL A 269 19.81 -1.30 8.69
N ILE A 270 19.66 -0.74 9.88
CA ILE A 270 19.94 -1.41 11.14
C ILE A 270 18.59 -1.87 11.69
N GLU A 271 18.36 -3.18 11.75
CA GLU A 271 17.17 -3.72 12.37
C GLU A 271 17.16 -3.49 13.89
N ALA A 272 15.99 -3.61 14.52
CA ALA A 272 15.83 -3.46 15.96
C ALA A 272 16.67 -4.46 16.79
N ASN A 273 17.05 -5.60 16.22
CA ASN A 273 17.93 -6.61 16.81
C ASN A 273 19.44 -6.31 16.62
N GLY A 274 19.79 -5.19 15.98
CA GLY A 274 21.17 -4.79 15.69
C GLY A 274 21.77 -5.39 14.42
N GLN A 275 21.03 -6.21 13.66
CA GLN A 275 21.48 -6.76 12.38
C GLN A 275 21.64 -5.63 11.35
N ILE A 276 22.80 -5.60 10.71
CA ILE A 276 23.10 -4.67 9.62
C ILE A 276 22.68 -5.32 8.30
N ILE A 277 21.65 -4.77 7.68
CA ILE A 277 21.15 -5.15 6.36
C ILE A 277 21.72 -4.14 5.36
N SER A 278 22.46 -4.62 4.37
CA SER A 278 23.01 -3.79 3.30
C SER A 278 22.62 -4.32 1.93
N SER A 279 22.53 -3.42 0.96
CA SER A 279 22.32 -3.75 -0.46
C SER A 279 23.40 -4.66 -1.07
N ALA A 280 24.52 -4.87 -0.37
CA ALA A 280 25.60 -5.77 -0.75
C ALA A 280 25.46 -7.21 -0.22
N ASN A 281 24.50 -7.46 0.68
CA ASN A 281 24.27 -8.77 1.28
C ASN A 281 23.46 -9.67 0.34
N MET A 282 23.60 -10.98 0.50
CA MET A 282 22.64 -11.94 -0.03
C MET A 282 21.66 -12.33 1.08
N PHE A 283 20.43 -12.70 0.71
CA PHE A 283 19.36 -12.93 1.67
C PHE A 283 18.68 -14.29 1.49
N GLY A 284 18.30 -14.91 2.60
CA GLY A 284 17.38 -16.05 2.66
C GLY A 284 16.12 -15.68 3.42
N LEU A 285 15.01 -16.37 3.16
CA LEU A 285 13.78 -16.21 3.94
C LEU A 285 13.88 -17.02 5.24
N LYS A 286 13.44 -16.42 6.35
CA LYS A 286 13.47 -17.01 7.68
C LYS A 286 12.14 -16.80 8.39
N LYS A 287 11.64 -17.85 9.04
CA LYS A 287 10.52 -17.72 9.98
C LYS A 287 11.02 -17.28 11.35
N VAL A 288 10.33 -16.32 11.96
CA VAL A 288 10.64 -15.83 13.30
C VAL A 288 9.39 -15.83 14.17
N PRO A 289 9.51 -16.19 15.47
CA PRO A 289 8.41 -16.03 16.41
C PRO A 289 8.13 -14.53 16.58
N ALA A 290 6.92 -14.09 16.22
CA ALA A 290 6.58 -12.67 16.22
C ALA A 290 5.64 -12.28 17.37
N ILE A 291 4.57 -13.06 17.56
CA ILE A 291 3.53 -12.74 18.54
C ILE A 291 3.27 -13.99 19.39
N PRO A 292 3.37 -13.93 20.73
CA PRO A 292 2.95 -15.04 21.58
C PRO A 292 1.44 -15.30 21.40
N ILE A 293 1.08 -16.57 21.25
CA ILE A 293 -0.31 -16.98 21.04
C ILE A 293 -0.69 -18.15 21.93
N LEU A 294 -2.00 -18.26 22.21
CA LEU A 294 -2.60 -19.50 22.64
C LEU A 294 -3.27 -20.15 21.41
N LYS A 295 -2.61 -21.16 20.85
CA LYS A 295 -3.09 -21.89 19.68
C LYS A 295 -4.25 -22.81 20.07
N LEU A 296 -5.35 -22.70 19.35
CA LEU A 296 -6.54 -23.52 19.51
C LEU A 296 -6.39 -24.80 18.71
N ASP A 297 -7.02 -25.88 19.15
CA ASP A 297 -7.16 -27.07 18.32
C ASP A 297 -8.17 -26.85 17.19
N ASP A 298 -8.07 -27.67 16.15
CA ASP A 298 -8.88 -27.53 14.93
C ASP A 298 -10.38 -27.74 15.21
N GLU A 299 -10.73 -28.56 16.20
CA GLU A 299 -12.12 -28.84 16.54
C GLU A 299 -12.76 -27.64 17.21
N LEU A 300 -12.06 -27.03 18.18
CA LEU A 300 -12.47 -25.78 18.79
C LEU A 300 -12.57 -24.66 17.76
N SER A 301 -11.59 -24.54 16.86
CA SER A 301 -11.66 -23.53 15.80
C SER A 301 -12.90 -23.70 14.92
N LYS A 302 -13.29 -24.93 14.57
CA LYS A 302 -14.53 -25.19 13.82
C LYS A 302 -15.79 -24.87 14.63
N GLN A 303 -15.79 -25.20 15.92
CA GLN A 303 -16.91 -24.88 16.82
C GLN A 303 -17.12 -23.37 16.94
N LEU A 304 -16.05 -22.60 17.13
CA LEU A 304 -16.11 -21.13 17.17
C LEU A 304 -16.64 -20.57 15.85
N LYS A 305 -16.17 -21.08 14.71
CA LYS A 305 -16.69 -20.69 13.41
C LYS A 305 -18.21 -20.91 13.33
N SER A 306 -18.66 -22.15 13.60
CA SER A 306 -20.08 -22.50 13.52
C SER A 306 -20.96 -21.67 14.47
N MET A 307 -20.42 -21.27 15.62
CA MET A 307 -21.15 -20.50 16.62
C MET A 307 -21.31 -19.03 16.23
N PHE A 308 -20.26 -18.40 15.69
CA PHE A 308 -20.22 -16.96 15.44
C PHE A 308 -20.46 -16.56 13.98
N GLU A 309 -20.42 -17.51 13.04
CA GLU A 309 -20.68 -17.23 11.62
C GLU A 309 -22.10 -16.68 11.36
N PRO A 310 -23.18 -17.15 12.00
CA PRO A 310 -24.51 -16.56 11.84
C PRO A 310 -24.55 -15.07 12.23
N ASP A 311 -23.94 -14.73 13.38
CA ASP A 311 -23.82 -13.36 13.87
C ASP A 311 -22.97 -12.50 12.92
N TYR A 312 -21.87 -13.06 12.40
CA TYR A 312 -20.98 -12.40 11.46
C TYR A 312 -21.72 -12.03 10.16
N ILE A 313 -22.44 -12.99 9.57
CA ILE A 313 -23.24 -12.77 8.35
C ILE A 313 -24.34 -11.74 8.60
N GLN A 314 -25.03 -11.84 9.74
CA GLN A 314 -26.09 -10.89 10.11
C GLN A 314 -25.54 -9.47 10.22
N ASP A 315 -24.43 -9.28 10.94
CA ASP A 315 -23.80 -7.97 11.11
C ASP A 315 -23.38 -7.36 9.77
N LEU A 316 -22.78 -8.14 8.87
CA LEU A 316 -22.39 -7.68 7.53
C LEU A 316 -23.59 -7.30 6.66
N SER A 317 -24.71 -8.03 6.75
CA SER A 317 -25.92 -7.73 5.97
C SER A 317 -26.55 -6.36 6.30
N THR A 318 -26.23 -5.82 7.48
CA THR A 318 -26.72 -4.49 7.91
C THR A 318 -25.87 -3.33 7.39
N THR A 319 -24.75 -3.61 6.72
CA THR A 319 -23.82 -2.59 6.25
C THR A 319 -23.86 -2.49 4.73
N THR A 320 -24.05 -1.28 4.22
CA THR A 320 -24.05 -1.00 2.78
C THR A 320 -22.61 -0.84 2.27
N TYR A 321 -22.23 -1.66 1.31
CA TYR A 321 -20.97 -1.58 0.56
C TYR A 321 -21.25 -1.55 -0.92
N SER A 322 -20.30 -1.05 -1.71
CA SER A 322 -20.41 -1.13 -3.17
C SER A 322 -20.21 -2.58 -3.64
N ASP A 323 -20.85 -2.95 -4.75
CA ASP A 323 -20.77 -4.32 -5.31
C ASP A 323 -19.32 -4.70 -5.62
N TRP A 324 -18.51 -3.74 -6.11
CA TRP A 324 -17.11 -4.00 -6.46
C TRP A 324 -16.24 -4.28 -5.22
N GLU A 325 -16.51 -3.64 -4.08
CA GLU A 325 -15.77 -3.90 -2.84
C GLU A 325 -16.00 -5.35 -2.37
N LEU A 326 -17.25 -5.82 -2.42
CA LEU A 326 -17.61 -7.19 -2.05
C LEU A 326 -16.99 -8.22 -2.99
N ASP A 327 -16.98 -7.93 -4.29
CA ASP A 327 -16.54 -8.85 -5.32
C ASP A 327 -15.01 -8.92 -5.46
N TYR A 328 -14.29 -7.84 -5.12
CA TYR A 328 -12.88 -7.72 -5.52
C TYR A 328 -11.93 -7.17 -4.46
N ALA A 329 -12.41 -6.43 -3.46
CA ALA A 329 -11.54 -5.93 -2.41
C ALA A 329 -11.22 -7.03 -1.36
N GLU A 330 -10.17 -6.81 -0.58
CA GLU A 330 -9.85 -7.62 0.59
C GLU A 330 -11.02 -7.54 1.58
N ILE A 331 -11.58 -8.70 1.89
CA ILE A 331 -12.62 -8.89 2.91
C ILE A 331 -12.02 -9.64 4.10
N PRO A 332 -12.64 -9.57 5.29
CA PRO A 332 -12.17 -10.35 6.43
C PRO A 332 -12.25 -11.86 6.14
N GLU A 333 -11.16 -12.57 6.42
CA GLU A 333 -11.08 -14.03 6.29
C GLU A 333 -11.07 -14.69 7.66
N TYR A 334 -11.51 -15.95 7.71
CA TYR A 334 -11.53 -16.70 8.96
C TYR A 334 -10.13 -17.16 9.37
N PHE A 335 -9.65 -16.67 10.50
CA PHE A 335 -8.35 -16.98 11.10
C PHE A 335 -8.45 -17.49 12.54
N GLY A 336 -9.67 -17.69 13.07
CA GLY A 336 -10.02 -18.01 14.47
C GLY A 336 -9.40 -19.30 15.04
N THR A 337 -8.08 -19.32 15.11
CA THR A 337 -7.22 -20.48 15.43
C THR A 337 -6.31 -20.17 16.60
N SER A 338 -6.21 -18.91 17.02
CA SER A 338 -5.26 -18.47 18.04
C SER A 338 -5.78 -17.24 18.79
N VAL A 339 -5.57 -17.19 20.11
CA VAL A 339 -5.72 -15.99 20.94
C VAL A 339 -4.39 -15.23 20.95
N LEU A 340 -4.43 -13.92 20.71
CA LEU A 340 -3.24 -13.07 20.78
C LEU A 340 -2.91 -12.79 22.25
N LEU A 341 -1.69 -13.09 22.67
CA LEU A 341 -1.21 -12.88 24.04
C LEU A 341 -0.32 -11.65 24.15
N VAL A 342 -0.30 -11.03 25.33
CA VAL A 342 0.67 -9.97 25.66
C VAL A 342 2.03 -10.56 25.97
N GLU A 343 2.06 -11.67 26.72
CA GLU A 343 3.27 -12.39 27.09
C GLU A 343 3.08 -13.91 26.90
N PRO A 344 4.15 -14.69 26.72
CA PRO A 344 4.07 -16.14 26.71
C PRO A 344 3.53 -16.69 28.03
N VAL A 345 2.57 -17.61 27.95
CA VAL A 345 1.97 -18.28 29.12
C VAL A 345 2.35 -19.77 29.19
N PRO A 346 2.34 -20.41 30.38
CA PRO A 346 2.61 -21.84 30.53
C PRO A 346 1.70 -22.73 29.65
N HIS A 347 2.08 -23.98 29.36
CA HIS A 347 1.26 -24.86 28.51
C HIS A 347 -0.11 -25.19 29.13
N HIS A 348 -1.13 -25.33 28.28
CA HIS A 348 -2.52 -25.68 28.63
C HIS A 348 -3.21 -24.68 29.56
N ASN A 349 -3.70 -23.58 28.99
CA ASN A 349 -4.54 -22.65 29.72
C ASN A 349 -6.00 -22.79 29.31
N GLU A 350 -6.87 -22.76 30.33
CA GLU A 350 -8.30 -22.62 30.13
C GLU A 350 -8.65 -21.14 30.01
N PHE A 351 -9.49 -20.82 29.04
CA PHE A 351 -10.00 -19.48 28.82
C PHE A 351 -11.51 -19.49 28.60
N THR A 352 -12.13 -18.32 28.79
CA THR A 352 -13.57 -18.12 28.62
C THR A 352 -13.82 -17.01 27.62
N ILE A 353 -14.83 -17.16 26.77
CA ILE A 353 -15.27 -16.08 25.86
C ILE A 353 -16.29 -15.23 26.61
N LEU A 354 -16.04 -13.93 26.68
CA LEU A 354 -16.91 -12.97 27.39
C LEU A 354 -17.84 -12.23 26.43
N ALA A 355 -17.32 -11.83 25.27
CA ALA A 355 -18.02 -10.96 24.35
C ALA A 355 -17.47 -11.08 22.93
N ARG A 356 -18.22 -10.59 21.95
CA ARG A 356 -17.79 -10.39 20.57
C ARG A 356 -17.82 -8.92 20.16
N SER A 357 -17.03 -8.51 19.18
CA SER A 357 -17.24 -7.24 18.50
C SER A 357 -18.41 -7.34 17.50
N LYS A 358 -18.99 -6.20 17.13
CA LYS A 358 -19.83 -6.12 15.92
C LYS A 358 -18.96 -6.36 14.69
N ALA A 359 -19.43 -7.18 13.75
CA ALA A 359 -18.69 -7.40 12.50
C ALA A 359 -18.84 -6.24 11.52
N THR A 360 -17.75 -5.87 10.84
CA THR A 360 -17.76 -4.97 9.67
C THR A 360 -16.78 -5.50 8.62
N LEU A 361 -16.89 -5.08 7.35
CA LEU A 361 -15.83 -5.41 6.40
C LEU A 361 -14.50 -4.76 6.79
N ALA A 362 -14.51 -3.59 7.42
CA ALA A 362 -13.28 -2.87 7.77
C ALA A 362 -12.50 -3.54 8.93
N ASP A 363 -13.21 -4.04 9.94
CA ASP A 363 -12.62 -4.55 11.18
C ASP A 363 -12.73 -6.06 11.35
N GLY A 364 -13.63 -6.71 10.60
CA GLY A 364 -13.99 -8.10 10.81
C GLY A 364 -14.70 -8.31 12.15
N MET A 365 -14.54 -9.49 12.73
CA MET A 365 -15.08 -9.84 14.05
C MET A 365 -13.98 -10.43 14.93
N VAL A 366 -13.91 -9.94 16.17
CA VAL A 366 -13.01 -10.45 17.20
C VAL A 366 -13.81 -10.84 18.45
N LEU A 367 -13.27 -11.76 19.25
CA LEU A 367 -13.79 -12.10 20.57
C LEU A 367 -12.90 -11.53 21.67
N GLN A 368 -13.55 -11.12 22.76
CA GLN A 368 -12.91 -10.85 24.04
C GLN A 368 -12.82 -12.15 24.82
N VAL A 369 -11.60 -12.50 25.18
CA VAL A 369 -11.27 -13.72 25.91
C VAL A 369 -10.71 -13.37 27.29
N GLN A 370 -11.18 -14.06 28.32
CA GLN A 370 -10.62 -13.98 29.67
C GLN A 370 -9.64 -15.14 29.88
N LEU A 371 -8.40 -14.81 30.23
CA LEU A 371 -7.37 -15.78 30.61
C LEU A 371 -6.74 -15.35 31.93
N GLY A 372 -7.02 -16.07 33.02
CA GLY A 372 -6.63 -15.61 34.36
C GLY A 372 -7.25 -14.24 34.66
N GLN A 373 -6.42 -13.23 34.92
CA GLN A 373 -6.87 -11.84 35.13
C GLN A 373 -6.87 -11.00 33.84
N ASP A 374 -6.28 -11.51 32.76
CA ASP A 374 -6.09 -10.74 31.53
C ASP A 374 -7.28 -10.87 30.58
N LYS A 375 -7.61 -9.74 29.93
CA LYS A 375 -8.56 -9.66 28.83
C LYS A 375 -7.80 -9.55 27.52
N LEU A 376 -7.99 -10.54 26.67
CA LEU A 376 -7.24 -10.74 25.44
C LEU A 376 -8.18 -10.75 24.24
N ILE A 377 -7.60 -10.76 23.04
CA ILE A 377 -8.33 -10.74 21.79
C ILE A 377 -8.07 -12.05 21.03
N LEU A 378 -9.15 -12.71 20.65
CA LEU A 378 -9.14 -13.79 19.66
C LEU A 378 -9.71 -13.21 18.36
N PRO A 379 -8.88 -12.95 17.34
CA PRO A 379 -9.38 -12.46 16.07
C PRO A 379 -9.98 -13.62 15.26
N LEU A 380 -11.28 -13.56 14.94
CA LEU A 380 -11.99 -14.66 14.25
C LEU A 380 -12.01 -14.41 12.76
N TRP A 381 -12.57 -13.28 12.36
CA TRP A 381 -12.54 -12.79 10.99
C TRP A 381 -11.76 -11.49 10.99
N TYR A 382 -10.71 -11.38 10.19
CA TYR A 382 -10.01 -10.12 10.01
C TYR A 382 -9.38 -10.03 8.63
N LYS A 383 -9.14 -8.79 8.18
CA LYS A 383 -8.35 -8.55 6.98
C LYS A 383 -6.88 -8.82 7.29
N PRO A 384 -6.18 -9.71 6.58
CA PRO A 384 -4.74 -9.95 6.76
C PRO A 384 -3.91 -8.66 6.86
N SER A 385 -4.28 -7.63 6.09
CA SER A 385 -3.65 -6.33 6.12
C SER A 385 -3.79 -5.53 7.43
N SER A 386 -4.77 -5.88 8.26
CA SER A 386 -5.08 -5.20 9.52
C SER A 386 -4.45 -5.86 10.75
N PHE A 387 -3.75 -6.99 10.57
CA PHE A 387 -3.27 -7.85 11.64
C PHE A 387 -2.50 -7.10 12.76
N ASN A 388 -1.55 -6.24 12.38
CA ASN A 388 -0.72 -5.48 13.32
C ASN A 388 -1.49 -4.45 14.17
N TYR A 389 -2.74 -4.18 13.83
CA TYR A 389 -3.57 -3.17 14.50
C TYR A 389 -4.64 -3.79 15.39
N LEU A 390 -4.86 -5.11 15.33
CA LEU A 390 -5.94 -5.78 16.05
C LEU A 390 -5.91 -5.51 17.56
N SER A 391 -4.75 -5.62 18.20
CA SER A 391 -4.60 -5.37 19.65
C SER A 391 -4.70 -3.90 20.06
N ARG A 392 -4.58 -2.97 19.10
CA ARG A 392 -4.56 -1.51 19.35
C ARG A 392 -5.91 -0.85 19.06
N LYS A 393 -6.81 -1.55 18.40
CA LYS A 393 -8.15 -1.06 18.09
C LYS A 393 -9.04 -1.07 19.33
N THR A 394 -9.94 -0.09 19.39
CA THR A 394 -11.00 -0.07 20.39
C THR A 394 -12.22 -0.76 19.81
N TYR A 395 -12.80 -1.69 20.57
CA TYR A 395 -13.97 -2.45 20.16
C TYR A 395 -15.17 -2.14 21.06
N THR A 396 -16.35 -2.07 20.45
CA THR A 396 -17.61 -2.12 21.21
C THR A 396 -17.99 -3.57 21.41
N TRP A 397 -18.10 -3.99 22.66
CA TRP A 397 -18.30 -5.39 23.05
C TRP A 397 -19.78 -5.71 23.21
N ILE A 398 -20.21 -6.79 22.56
CA ILE A 398 -21.54 -7.40 22.67
C ILE A 398 -21.38 -8.65 23.54
N PRO A 399 -21.97 -8.70 24.76
CA PRO A 399 -21.88 -9.87 25.61
C PRO A 399 -22.43 -11.11 24.93
N VAL A 400 -21.78 -12.25 25.15
CA VAL A 400 -22.25 -13.56 24.66
C VAL A 400 -22.45 -14.49 25.86
N PRO A 401 -23.25 -15.56 25.74
CA PRO A 401 -23.33 -16.57 26.79
C PRO A 401 -21.93 -17.05 27.16
N GLU A 402 -21.63 -17.16 28.45
CA GLU A 402 -20.31 -17.63 28.89
C GLU A 402 -20.04 -19.02 28.32
N ILE A 403 -19.06 -19.10 27.43
CA ILE A 403 -18.56 -20.36 26.88
C ILE A 403 -17.34 -20.72 27.71
N ASN A 404 -17.57 -21.57 28.70
CA ASN A 404 -16.59 -21.94 29.70
C ASN A 404 -15.61 -23.01 29.20
N SER A 405 -14.38 -22.91 29.69
CA SER A 405 -13.31 -23.92 29.59
C SER A 405 -12.91 -24.31 28.15
N LEU A 406 -12.51 -23.31 27.36
CA LEU A 406 -11.78 -23.54 26.12
C LEU A 406 -10.30 -23.79 26.41
N ARG A 407 -9.67 -24.73 25.70
CA ARG A 407 -8.25 -25.08 25.90
C ARG A 407 -7.43 -24.73 24.69
N GLY A 408 -6.18 -24.34 24.94
CA GLY A 408 -5.20 -24.14 23.88
C GLY A 408 -3.78 -24.39 24.35
N ASN A 409 -2.87 -24.44 23.37
CA ASN A 409 -1.45 -24.67 23.58
C ASN A 409 -0.68 -23.38 23.31
N SER A 410 0.17 -22.98 24.26
CA SER A 410 1.03 -21.81 24.08
C SER A 410 2.01 -22.03 22.93
N GLY A 411 2.22 -20.97 22.15
CA GLY A 411 3.15 -20.97 21.04
C GLY A 411 3.39 -19.55 20.52
N TYR A 412 3.82 -19.46 19.27
CA TYR A 412 4.03 -18.19 18.58
C TYR A 412 3.36 -18.21 17.21
N HIS A 413 2.75 -17.09 16.85
CA HIS A 413 2.47 -16.78 15.45
C HIS A 413 3.80 -16.46 14.78
N GLU A 414 4.19 -17.29 13.82
CA GLU A 414 5.43 -17.11 13.06
C GLU A 414 5.18 -16.16 11.89
N LEU A 415 6.05 -15.15 11.74
CA LEU A 415 6.09 -14.29 10.56
C LEU A 415 7.39 -14.53 9.79
N ILE A 416 7.39 -14.16 8.51
CA ILE A 416 8.55 -14.32 7.64
C ILE A 416 9.35 -13.01 7.60
N THR A 417 10.67 -13.13 7.74
CA THR A 417 11.65 -12.06 7.52
C THR A 417 12.81 -12.56 6.65
N VAL A 418 13.87 -11.77 6.50
CA VAL A 418 15.12 -12.16 5.85
C VAL A 418 16.25 -12.38 6.85
N GLU A 419 17.19 -13.25 6.48
CA GLU A 419 18.51 -13.35 7.10
C GLU A 419 19.60 -13.24 6.04
N THR A 420 20.76 -12.73 6.45
CA THR A 420 21.93 -12.63 5.57
C THR A 420 22.54 -14.02 5.33
N LEU A 421 22.89 -14.33 4.08
CA LEU A 421 23.57 -15.58 3.67
C LEU A 421 25.10 -15.48 3.71
#